data_AF-A0A2M7J1P0-F1
#
_entry.id   AF-A0A2M7J1P0-F1
#
_cell.length_a   1.000
_cell.length_b   1.000
_cell.length_c   1.000
_cell.angle_alpha   90.00
_cell.angle_beta   90.00
_cell.angle_gamma   90.00
#
_symmetry.space_group_name_H-M   'P 1'
#
loop_
_entity.id
_entity.type
_entity.pdbx_description
1 polymer ?
#
loop_
_entity_poly.entity_id
_entity_poly.type
_entity_poly.pdbx_seq_one_letter_code
_entity_poly.pdbx_strand_id
1 'polypeptide(L)'
;MNVLRIYFSALWRDSTSPCPWALCDDSGAVLQQGLSPLASMPKTYHCIGILSADRVLMFTAPQPPGNQRRWQAALPFIAEEHALTDPDDIHAVPAATSQADTMAVSVIAKSWLKQIVAATTEARLPLRRLIAETLMPDLS
;
A
#
# COMPACT_ATOMS: atom_id res chain seq x y z
N MET A 1 -20.10 9.55 -1.42
CA MET A 1 -18.94 9.63 -0.55
C MET A 1 -17.68 9.80 -1.38
N ASN A 2 -17.01 10.94 -1.23
CA ASN A 2 -15.83 11.23 -2.05
C ASN A 2 -14.60 10.50 -1.49
N VAL A 3 -13.81 9.92 -2.39
CA VAL A 3 -12.58 9.18 -2.07
C VAL A 3 -11.38 9.95 -2.60
N LEU A 4 -10.43 10.30 -1.73
CA LEU A 4 -9.14 10.85 -2.15
C LEU A 4 -8.16 9.70 -2.38
N ARG A 5 -7.74 9.51 -3.63
CA ARG A 5 -6.65 8.62 -4.02
C ARG A 5 -5.34 9.39 -4.01
N ILE A 6 -4.33 8.87 -3.33
CA ILE A 6 -3.00 9.49 -3.17
C ILE A 6 -1.96 8.53 -3.75
N TYR A 7 -1.15 8.97 -4.71
CA TYR A 7 -0.22 8.09 -5.44
C TYR A 7 1.20 8.24 -4.92
N PHE A 8 1.69 7.28 -4.15
CA PHE A 8 3.04 7.24 -3.61
C PHE A 8 3.97 6.53 -4.61
N SER A 9 4.69 7.33 -5.40
CA SER A 9 5.69 6.81 -6.33
C SER A 9 6.94 6.30 -5.59
N ALA A 10 7.79 5.54 -6.29
CA ALA A 10 9.08 5.14 -5.76
C ALA A 10 9.98 6.34 -5.35
N LEU A 11 9.72 7.53 -5.90
CA LEU A 11 10.48 8.75 -5.62
C LEU A 11 9.94 9.53 -4.41
N TRP A 12 8.76 9.19 -3.88
CA TRP A 12 8.18 9.86 -2.72
C TRP A 12 8.99 9.54 -1.45
N ARG A 13 9.39 10.57 -0.72
CA ARG A 13 10.28 10.45 0.45
C ARG A 13 9.61 10.81 1.77
N ASP A 14 8.82 11.88 1.78
CA ASP A 14 8.26 12.46 3.00
C ASP A 14 7.04 13.37 2.73
N SER A 15 6.50 14.00 3.78
CA SER A 15 5.33 14.88 3.74
C SER A 15 5.47 16.11 2.81
N THR A 16 6.70 16.51 2.47
CA THR A 16 6.99 17.63 1.57
C THR A 16 7.12 17.20 0.12
N SER A 17 7.32 15.91 -0.13
CA SER A 17 7.40 15.34 -1.48
C SER A 17 6.06 15.53 -2.20
N PRO A 18 6.02 16.19 -3.37
CA PRO A 18 4.79 16.27 -4.14
C PRO A 18 4.42 14.88 -4.66
N CYS A 19 3.15 14.51 -4.54
CA CYS A 19 2.62 13.29 -5.13
C CYS A 19 1.31 13.55 -5.90
N PRO A 20 1.05 12.79 -6.97
CA PRO A 20 -0.23 12.86 -7.66
C PRO A 20 -1.37 12.47 -6.72
N TRP A 21 -2.52 13.08 -6.92
CA TRP A 21 -3.74 12.76 -6.21
C TRP A 21 -4.97 12.97 -7.08
N ALA A 22 -6.05 12.25 -6.76
CA ALA A 22 -7.35 12.41 -7.39
C ALA A 22 -8.46 12.31 -6.34
N LEU A 23 -9.35 13.30 -6.29
CA LEU A 23 -10.59 13.25 -5.54
C LEU A 23 -11.67 12.70 -6.46
N CYS A 24 -12.18 11.51 -6.14
CA CYS A 24 -13.21 10.83 -6.90
C CYS A 24 -14.56 10.87 -6.15
N ASP A 25 -15.67 10.80 -6.88
CA ASP A 25 -16.98 10.47 -6.30
C ASP A 25 -17.17 8.94 -6.13
N ASP A 26 -18.37 8.52 -5.73
CA ASP A 26 -18.71 7.10 -5.53
C ASP A 26 -18.67 6.26 -6.81
N SER A 27 -18.85 6.88 -7.98
CA SER A 27 -18.78 6.22 -9.28
C SER A 27 -17.34 6.04 -9.75
N GLY A 28 -16.39 6.66 -9.06
CA GLY A 28 -14.98 6.71 -9.47
C GLY A 28 -14.66 7.86 -10.42
N ALA A 29 -15.63 8.72 -10.74
CA ALA A 29 -15.40 9.88 -11.59
C ALA A 29 -14.50 10.89 -10.86
N VAL A 30 -13.50 11.42 -11.56
CA VAL A 30 -12.55 12.38 -11.01
C VAL A 30 -13.21 13.76 -10.91
N LEU A 31 -13.41 14.24 -9.69
CA LEU A 31 -13.92 15.59 -9.41
C LEU A 31 -12.80 16.63 -9.44
N GLN A 32 -11.63 16.26 -8.89
CA GLN A 32 -10.43 17.10 -8.85
C GLN A 32 -9.18 16.22 -8.90
N GLN A 33 -8.08 16.74 -9.42
CA GLN A 33 -6.79 16.05 -9.40
C GLN A 33 -5.65 17.07 -9.38
N GLY A 34 -4.46 16.63 -8.96
CA GLY A 34 -3.29 17.50 -8.95
C GLY A 34 -2.01 16.78 -8.54
N LEU A 35 -0.95 17.56 -8.43
CA LEU A 35 0.36 17.18 -7.91
C LEU A 35 0.73 18.15 -6.80
N SER A 36 0.78 17.68 -5.55
CA SER A 36 1.07 18.56 -4.41
C SER A 36 1.59 17.77 -3.21
N PRO A 37 2.21 18.43 -2.22
CA PRO A 37 2.44 17.84 -0.91
C PRO A 37 1.12 17.45 -0.22
N LEU A 38 1.19 16.51 0.74
CA LEU A 38 0.01 16.00 1.45
C LEU A 38 -0.77 17.09 2.19
N ALA A 39 -0.08 18.08 2.75
CA ALA A 39 -0.70 19.15 3.53
C ALA A 39 -1.69 20.00 2.71
N SER A 40 -1.42 20.16 1.41
CA SER A 40 -2.20 20.98 0.47
C SER A 40 -3.38 20.26 -0.17
N MET A 41 -3.55 18.95 0.08
CA MET A 41 -4.62 18.16 -0.54
C MET A 41 -6.00 18.47 0.07
N PRO A 42 -7.09 18.30 -0.70
CA PRO A 42 -8.45 18.42 -0.19
C PRO A 42 -8.69 17.53 1.04
N LYS A 43 -9.34 18.06 2.07
CA LYS A 43 -9.69 17.27 3.26
C LYS A 43 -10.94 16.44 2.99
N THR A 44 -10.84 15.14 3.25
CA THR A 44 -11.95 14.18 3.14
C THR A 44 -11.89 13.18 4.30
N TYR A 45 -12.96 12.43 4.51
CA TYR A 45 -13.05 11.37 5.51
C TYR A 45 -12.58 10.00 5.01
N HIS A 46 -12.32 9.88 3.71
CA HIS A 46 -11.93 8.62 3.07
C HIS A 46 -10.74 8.80 2.12
N CYS A 47 -9.56 8.38 2.55
CA CYS A 47 -8.34 8.38 1.73
C CYS A 47 -7.84 6.95 1.47
N ILE A 48 -7.42 6.69 0.25
CA ILE A 48 -6.75 5.45 -0.17
C ILE A 48 -5.41 5.85 -0.78
N GLY A 49 -4.33 5.18 -0.36
CA GLY A 49 -3.03 5.35 -1.00
C GLY A 49 -2.79 4.27 -2.04
N ILE A 50 -2.26 4.67 -3.18
CA ILE A 50 -1.82 3.82 -4.27
C ILE A 50 -0.29 3.80 -4.22
N LEU A 51 0.28 2.62 -4.06
CA LEU A 51 1.73 2.42 -3.99
C LEU A 51 2.25 2.02 -5.35
N SER A 52 3.37 2.62 -5.76
CA SER A 52 4.09 2.18 -6.95
C SER A 52 4.50 0.72 -6.83
N ALA A 53 4.34 -0.04 -7.92
CA ALA A 53 4.68 -1.44 -8.00
C ALA A 53 6.15 -1.71 -7.64
N ASP A 54 7.05 -0.79 -8.01
CA ASP A 54 8.49 -0.88 -7.73
C ASP A 54 8.84 -0.86 -6.23
N ARG A 55 7.89 -0.50 -5.37
CA ARG A 55 8.05 -0.49 -3.91
C ARG A 55 7.34 -1.65 -3.21
N VAL A 56 6.65 -2.51 -3.96
CA VAL A 56 5.89 -3.63 -3.43
C VAL A 56 6.35 -4.91 -4.12
N LEU A 57 7.09 -5.74 -3.40
CA LEU A 57 7.42 -7.08 -3.87
C LEU A 57 6.18 -7.97 -3.71
N MET A 58 5.83 -8.70 -4.77
CA MET A 58 4.75 -9.69 -4.76
C MET A 58 5.28 -11.04 -5.23
N PHE A 59 4.97 -12.10 -4.48
CA PHE A 59 5.32 -13.46 -4.85
C PHE A 59 4.29 -14.45 -4.31
N THR A 60 4.30 -15.68 -4.82
CA THR A 60 3.52 -16.80 -4.30
C THR A 60 4.43 -17.71 -3.49
N ALA A 61 3.94 -18.15 -2.32
CA ALA A 61 4.63 -19.11 -1.47
C ALA A 61 3.68 -20.26 -1.10
N PRO A 62 4.22 -21.47 -0.82
CA PRO A 62 3.44 -22.56 -0.24
C PRO A 62 2.77 -22.10 1.05
N GLN A 63 1.49 -22.45 1.23
CA GLN A 63 0.80 -22.11 2.47
C GLN A 63 1.37 -22.94 3.64
N PRO A 64 1.91 -22.33 4.71
CA PRO A 64 2.42 -23.09 5.84
C PRO A 64 1.29 -23.86 6.55
N PRO A 65 1.52 -25.10 6.99
CA PRO A 65 0.55 -25.83 7.79
C PRO A 65 0.39 -25.16 9.16
N GLY A 66 -0.85 -24.87 9.58
CA GLY A 66 -1.13 -24.30 10.90
C GLY A 66 -2.29 -23.29 10.92
N ASN A 67 -2.46 -22.62 12.06
CA ASN A 67 -3.47 -21.56 12.20
C ASN A 67 -2.98 -20.22 11.63
N GLN A 68 -3.92 -19.35 11.25
CA GLN A 68 -3.65 -18.06 10.61
C GLN A 68 -2.63 -17.19 11.37
N ARG A 69 -2.68 -17.21 12.70
CA ARG A 69 -1.78 -16.45 13.56
C ARG A 69 -0.32 -16.91 13.46
N ARG A 70 -0.07 -18.22 13.40
CA ARG A 70 1.28 -18.77 13.23
C ARG A 70 1.85 -18.43 11.86
N TRP A 71 1.04 -18.49 10.81
CA TRP A 71 1.49 -18.11 9.47
C TRP A 71 1.85 -16.61 9.43
N GLN A 72 1.00 -15.71 9.96
CA GLN A 72 1.28 -14.26 9.93
C GLN A 72 2.63 -13.92 10.58
N ALA A 73 3.00 -14.63 11.64
CA ALA A 73 4.30 -14.49 12.28
C ALA A 73 5.48 -15.03 11.43
N ALA A 74 5.22 -15.98 10.53
CA ALA A 74 6.22 -16.56 9.64
C ALA A 74 6.44 -15.74 8.35
N LEU A 75 5.49 -14.87 7.96
CA LEU A 75 5.54 -14.12 6.71
C LEU A 75 6.84 -13.31 6.49
N PRO A 76 7.40 -12.61 7.49
CA PRO A 76 8.65 -11.89 7.29
C PRO A 76 9.82 -12.83 6.93
N PHE A 77 9.91 -14.00 7.55
CA PHE A 77 10.97 -14.97 7.25
C PHE A 77 10.83 -15.55 5.84
N ILE A 78 9.61 -15.86 5.40
CA ILE A 78 9.35 -16.31 4.02
C ILE A 78 9.70 -15.19 3.03
N ALA A 79 9.37 -13.94 3.37
CA ALA A 79 9.65 -12.80 2.52
C ALA A 79 11.15 -12.47 2.42
N GLU A 80 11.95 -12.72 3.45
CA GLU A 80 13.41 -12.53 3.44
C GLU A 80 14.08 -13.33 2.31
N GLU A 81 13.65 -14.59 2.11
CA GLU A 81 14.16 -15.46 1.03
C GLU A 81 14.00 -14.82 -0.36
N HIS A 82 13.04 -13.91 -0.51
CA HIS A 82 12.73 -13.23 -1.76
C HIS A 82 13.19 -11.76 -1.81
N ALA A 83 13.22 -11.06 -0.68
CA ALA A 83 13.43 -9.62 -0.60
C ALA A 83 14.90 -9.21 -0.40
N LEU A 84 15.81 -10.15 -0.07
CA LEU A 84 17.22 -9.88 0.23
C LEU A 84 17.41 -8.73 1.25
N THR A 85 16.47 -8.59 2.19
CA THR A 85 16.38 -7.52 3.19
C THR A 85 16.03 -8.13 4.55
N ASP A 86 16.50 -7.53 5.64
CA ASP A 86 16.25 -7.99 7.01
C ASP A 86 14.71 -8.16 7.29
N PRO A 87 14.26 -9.31 7.85
CA PRO A 87 12.88 -9.54 8.28
C PRO A 87 12.30 -8.43 9.16
N ASP A 88 13.13 -7.82 10.01
CA ASP A 88 12.72 -6.76 10.92
C ASP A 88 12.43 -5.45 10.19
N ASP A 89 12.90 -5.29 8.95
CA ASP A 89 12.70 -4.12 8.09
C ASP A 89 11.56 -4.27 7.07
N ILE A 90 10.93 -5.44 6.98
CA ILE A 90 9.85 -5.69 6.02
C ILE A 90 8.49 -5.86 6.68
N HIS A 91 7.46 -5.33 6.03
CA HIS A 91 6.06 -5.55 6.36
C HIS A 91 5.46 -6.45 5.28
N ALA A 92 5.05 -7.64 5.66
CA ALA A 92 4.48 -8.63 4.76
C ALA A 92 3.00 -8.86 5.09
N VAL A 93 2.15 -8.89 4.07
CA VAL A 93 0.72 -9.17 4.18
C VAL A 93 0.29 -10.20 3.14
N PRO A 94 -0.68 -11.07 3.46
CA PRO A 94 -1.29 -11.91 2.44
C PRO A 94 -2.09 -11.04 1.46
N ALA A 95 -1.96 -11.34 0.17
CA ALA A 95 -2.84 -10.78 -0.84
C ALA A 95 -4.20 -11.51 -0.84
N ALA A 96 -5.24 -10.85 -1.36
CA ALA A 96 -6.61 -11.37 -1.31
C ALA A 96 -6.82 -12.67 -2.11
N THR A 97 -5.89 -13.00 -3.01
CA THR A 97 -5.98 -14.17 -3.89
C THR A 97 -5.07 -15.29 -3.37
N SER A 98 -5.68 -16.39 -2.93
CA SER A 98 -4.99 -17.63 -2.57
C SER A 98 -5.55 -18.75 -3.43
N GLN A 99 -4.68 -19.61 -3.95
CA GLN A 99 -5.06 -20.91 -4.50
C GLN A 99 -4.88 -21.98 -3.41
N ALA A 100 -5.50 -23.15 -3.57
CA ALA A 100 -5.68 -24.14 -2.49
C ALA A 100 -4.40 -24.43 -1.67
N ASP A 101 -3.23 -24.48 -2.31
CA ASP A 101 -1.95 -24.80 -1.67
C ASP A 101 -0.93 -23.64 -1.68
N THR A 102 -1.28 -22.50 -2.28
CA THR A 102 -0.38 -21.35 -2.44
C THR A 102 -1.05 -20.04 -2.07
N MET A 103 -0.28 -19.17 -1.44
CA MET A 103 -0.73 -17.86 -1.00
C MET A 103 0.12 -16.79 -1.68
N ALA A 104 -0.54 -15.78 -2.25
CA ALA A 104 0.15 -14.58 -2.69
C ALA A 104 0.48 -13.70 -1.47
N VAL A 105 1.71 -13.18 -1.44
CA VAL A 105 2.24 -12.32 -0.38
C VAL A 105 2.69 -11.01 -1.00
N SER A 106 2.36 -9.90 -0.35
CA SER A 106 2.86 -8.56 -0.68
C SER A 106 3.79 -8.07 0.42
N VAL A 107 4.92 -7.53 0.03
CA VAL A 107 5.98 -7.08 0.94
C VAL A 107 6.39 -5.65 0.61
N ILE A 108 6.54 -4.84 1.65
CA ILE A 108 6.95 -3.43 1.58
C ILE A 108 7.94 -3.12 2.70
N ALA A 109 8.87 -2.19 2.49
CA ALA A 109 9.75 -1.72 3.55
C ALA A 109 8.93 -1.06 4.69
N LYS A 110 9.09 -1.54 5.93
CA LYS A 110 8.44 -1.01 7.15
C LYS A 110 8.72 0.47 7.33
N SER A 111 9.95 0.90 7.07
CA SER A 111 10.38 2.30 7.21
C SER A 111 9.57 3.23 6.31
N TRP A 112 9.42 2.88 5.03
CA TRP A 112 8.65 3.66 4.07
C TRP A 112 7.14 3.66 4.41
N LEU A 113 6.60 2.50 4.80
CA LEU A 113 5.21 2.41 5.28
C LEU A 113 4.96 3.32 6.49
N LYS A 114 5.87 3.31 7.48
CA LYS A 114 5.79 4.19 8.66
C LYS A 114 5.86 5.67 8.28
N GLN A 115 6.70 6.04 7.32
CA GLN A 115 6.79 7.41 6.80
C GLN A 115 5.46 7.86 6.16
N ILE A 116 4.86 7.01 5.32
CA ILE A 116 3.55 7.30 4.71
C ILE A 116 2.46 7.50 5.78
N VAL A 117 2.38 6.62 6.76
CA VAL A 117 1.39 6.70 7.85
C VAL A 117 1.58 7.95 8.70
N ALA A 118 2.82 8.27 9.06
CA ALA A 118 3.14 9.46 9.84
C ALA A 118 2.77 10.74 9.06
N ALA A 119 3.21 10.83 7.79
CA ALA A 119 2.98 11.99 6.94
C ALA A 119 1.49 12.24 6.64
N THR A 120 0.70 11.18 6.43
CA THR A 120 -0.75 11.29 6.22
C THR A 120 -1.49 11.67 7.50
N THR A 121 -1.05 11.17 8.65
CA THR A 121 -1.60 11.53 9.96
C THR A 121 -1.33 13.01 10.29
N GLU A 122 -0.10 13.49 10.06
CA GLU A 122 0.28 14.89 10.21
C GLU A 122 -0.56 15.80 9.30
N ALA A 123 -0.76 15.39 8.05
CA ALA A 123 -1.60 16.10 7.09
C ALA A 123 -3.11 16.01 7.37
N ARG A 124 -3.53 15.27 8.41
CA ARG A 124 -4.94 14.99 8.75
C ARG A 124 -5.71 14.35 7.60
N LEU A 125 -5.06 13.44 6.87
CA LEU A 125 -5.64 12.64 5.81
C LEU A 125 -5.92 11.23 6.36
N PRO A 126 -7.19 10.85 6.59
CA PRO A 126 -7.53 9.55 7.18
C PRO A 126 -7.32 8.43 6.16
N LEU A 127 -6.08 7.98 6.05
CA LEU A 127 -5.65 6.88 5.19
C LEU A 127 -6.24 5.56 5.71
N ARG A 128 -7.14 4.95 4.92
CA ARG A 128 -7.85 3.72 5.31
C ARG A 128 -7.23 2.45 4.75
N ARG A 129 -6.54 2.56 3.61
CA ARG A 129 -5.91 1.43 2.94
C ARG A 129 -4.76 1.92 2.05
N LEU A 130 -3.78 1.05 1.87
CA LEU A 130 -2.77 1.13 0.82
C LEU A 130 -2.96 -0.04 -0.13
N ILE A 131 -2.90 0.21 -1.43
CA ILE A 131 -2.96 -0.83 -2.48
C ILE A 131 -1.80 -0.62 -3.46
N ALA A 132 -1.19 -1.70 -3.92
CA ALA A 132 -0.24 -1.63 -5.03
C ALA A 132 -1.00 -1.30 -6.32
N GLU A 133 -0.41 -0.50 -7.20
CA GLU A 133 -1.04 -0.12 -8.47
C GLU A 133 -1.31 -1.33 -9.39
N THR A 134 -0.53 -2.41 -9.25
CA THR A 134 -0.74 -3.70 -9.95
C THR A 134 -2.03 -4.41 -9.54
N LEU A 135 -2.65 -4.02 -8.43
CA LEU A 135 -3.94 -4.53 -7.97
C LEU A 135 -5.11 -3.64 -8.38
N MET A 136 -4.86 -2.58 -9.16
CA MET A 136 -5.94 -1.80 -9.75
C MET A 136 -6.67 -2.61 -10.83
N PRO A 137 -7.98 -2.41 -10.99
CA PRO A 137 -8.75 -3.12 -12.00
C PRO A 137 -8.25 -2.80 -13.41
N ASP A 138 -8.35 -3.78 -14.29
CA ASP A 138 -8.01 -3.63 -15.71
C ASP A 138 -8.83 -2.52 -16.36
N LEU A 139 -8.23 -1.86 -17.35
CA LEU A 139 -8.90 -0.90 -18.23
C LEU A 139 -9.77 -1.67 -19.23
N SER A 140 -10.89 -2.23 -18.76
CA SER A 140 -11.89 -2.91 -19.61
C SER A 140 -12.59 -1.92 -20.55
#